data_AF-A0A388PGS3-F1
#
_entry.id   AF-A0A388PGS3-F1
#
_cell.length_a   1.000
_cell.length_b   1.000
_cell.length_c   1.000
_cell.angle_alpha   90.00
_cell.angle_beta   90.00
_cell.angle_gamma   90.00
#
_symmetry.space_group_name_H-M   'P 1'
#
loop_
_entity.id
_entity.type
_entity.pdbx_description
1 polymer ?
#
loop_
_entity_poly.entity_id
_entity_poly.type
_entity_poly.pdbx_seq_one_letter_code
_entity_poly.pdbx_strand_id
1 'polypeptide(L)'
;MDAGGSAAEFKRTNRKPAYPIGAALREYLAREGREVDLPVTYAQLRGFTAAMPLLNRDGKDSLWETVAYSQDEMERLSQGLLETYALLRGEGGMKVFSHVYVDRVDFCSFGNSQPFRVRIVNAYNENHDYFYVKVGDASRVCGLELEHLLSPNRMLYLTQGDTLVEEHVTGIPWGYLRRTMA
;
A
#
# COMPACT_ATOMS: atom_id res chain seq x y z
N MET A 1 -2.35 -20.82 -44.84
CA MET A 1 -1.02 -21.08 -44.25
C MET A 1 -0.19 -19.91 -44.77
N ASP A 2 0.07 -18.87 -43.99
CA ASP A 2 0.85 -18.90 -42.76
C ASP A 2 0.35 -17.92 -41.69
N ALA A 3 0.27 -18.42 -40.47
CA ALA A 3 0.12 -17.64 -39.24
C ALA A 3 1.51 -17.37 -38.68
N GLY A 4 1.85 -16.09 -38.47
CA GLY A 4 3.13 -15.68 -37.91
C GLY A 4 3.00 -14.33 -37.22
N GLY A 5 2.05 -14.21 -36.30
CA GLY A 5 1.93 -13.05 -35.42
C GLY A 5 3.13 -12.99 -34.48
N SER A 6 4.05 -12.08 -34.77
CA SER A 6 5.22 -11.76 -33.94
C SER A 6 4.78 -11.42 -32.52
N ALA A 7 5.11 -12.31 -31.58
CA ALA A 7 4.97 -12.05 -30.15
C ALA A 7 5.96 -10.95 -29.76
N ALA A 8 5.44 -9.78 -29.41
CA ALA A 8 6.26 -8.68 -28.91
C ALA A 8 7.02 -9.13 -27.66
N GLU A 9 8.34 -9.24 -27.77
CA GLU A 9 9.26 -9.56 -26.68
C GLU A 9 9.23 -8.45 -25.63
N PHE A 10 8.58 -8.69 -24.49
CA PHE A 10 8.54 -7.75 -23.38
C PHE A 10 9.93 -7.68 -22.72
N LYS A 11 10.77 -6.76 -23.18
CA LYS A 11 12.10 -6.48 -22.63
C LYS A 11 11.97 -6.22 -21.12
N ARG A 12 12.45 -7.17 -20.30
CA ARG A 12 12.52 -7.05 -18.84
C ARG A 12 13.29 -5.77 -18.50
N THR A 13 12.57 -4.71 -18.13
CA THR A 13 13.20 -3.54 -17.54
C THR A 13 13.91 -3.98 -16.26
N ASN A 14 15.16 -3.55 -16.10
CA ASN A 14 15.99 -3.97 -14.98
C ASN A 14 15.25 -3.64 -13.67
N ARG A 15 14.93 -4.67 -12.87
CA ARG A 15 14.11 -4.48 -11.67
C ARG A 15 14.91 -3.62 -10.69
N LYS A 16 14.31 -2.52 -10.18
CA LYS A 16 14.95 -1.71 -9.15
C LYS A 16 15.27 -2.62 -7.95
N PRO A 17 16.53 -2.72 -7.50
CA PRO A 17 16.87 -3.49 -6.31
C PRO A 17 16.15 -2.89 -5.09
N ALA A 18 15.62 -3.76 -4.23
CA ALA A 18 15.05 -3.35 -2.95
C ALA A 18 16.20 -3.09 -1.96
N TYR A 19 16.19 -1.90 -1.36
CA TYR A 19 17.19 -1.49 -0.38
C TYR A 19 16.59 -1.52 1.02
N PRO A 20 17.20 -2.23 1.98
CA PRO A 20 16.68 -2.28 3.34
C PRO A 20 16.80 -0.90 4.02
N ILE A 21 15.87 -0.62 4.93
CA ILE A 21 15.92 0.59 5.76
C ILE A 21 17.02 0.41 6.81
N GLY A 22 18.13 1.13 6.61
CA GLY A 22 19.29 1.12 7.50
C GLY A 22 19.00 1.79 8.85
N ALA A 23 19.87 1.53 9.84
CA ALA A 23 19.69 2.03 11.21
C ALA A 23 19.60 3.56 11.30
N ALA A 24 20.47 4.29 10.58
CA ALA A 24 20.47 5.76 10.59
C ALA A 24 19.16 6.35 10.02
N LEU A 25 18.63 5.77 8.94
CA LEU A 25 17.34 6.20 8.38
C LEU A 25 16.20 5.89 9.35
N ARG A 26 16.20 4.71 9.99
CA ARG A 26 15.19 4.35 10.98
C ARG A 26 15.19 5.28 12.19
N GLU A 27 16.36 5.64 12.70
CA GLU A 27 16.48 6.59 13.81
C GLU A 27 15.92 7.97 13.44
N TYR A 28 16.20 8.44 12.22
CA TYR A 28 15.59 9.64 11.68
C TYR A 28 14.06 9.53 11.62
N LEU A 29 13.51 8.45 11.04
CA LEU A 29 12.07 8.24 10.93
C LEU A 29 11.39 8.20 12.30
N ALA A 30 12.00 7.54 13.28
CA ALA A 30 11.50 7.50 14.65
C ALA A 30 11.43 8.90 15.27
N ARG A 31 12.47 9.72 15.08
CA ARG A 31 12.49 11.11 15.58
C ARG A 31 11.40 11.97 14.95
N GLU A 32 11.12 11.76 13.67
CA GLU A 32 10.07 12.50 12.95
C GLU A 32 8.66 11.89 13.14
N GLY A 33 8.51 10.87 13.99
CA GLY A 33 7.22 10.23 14.29
C GLY A 33 6.67 9.33 13.19
N ARG A 34 7.54 8.84 12.29
CA ARG A 34 7.19 8.02 11.12
C ARG A 34 7.52 6.53 11.32
N GLU A 35 8.37 6.19 12.27
CA GLU A 35 8.53 4.79 12.73
C GLU A 35 7.60 4.56 13.94
N VAL A 36 6.65 3.64 13.81
CA VAL A 36 5.65 3.31 14.85
C VAL A 36 5.48 1.80 15.00
N ASP A 37 4.82 1.37 16.06
CA ASP A 37 4.38 -0.02 16.18
C ASP A 37 3.04 -0.18 15.43
N LEU A 38 3.08 -0.80 14.26
CA LEU A 38 1.93 -1.09 13.42
C LEU A 38 1.25 -2.37 13.93
N PRO A 39 -0.08 -2.35 14.14
CA PRO A 39 -0.85 -3.54 14.49
C PRO A 39 -0.80 -4.65 13.43
N VAL A 40 -0.56 -4.28 12.16
CA VAL A 40 -0.49 -5.21 11.02
C VAL A 40 0.74 -4.94 10.18
N THR A 41 1.55 -5.98 10.01
CA THR A 41 2.74 -5.99 9.16
C THR A 41 2.43 -6.52 7.76
N TYR A 42 3.28 -6.17 6.79
CA TYR A 42 3.20 -6.73 5.44
C TYR A 42 3.29 -8.27 5.45
N ALA A 43 4.14 -8.84 6.30
CA ALA A 43 4.33 -10.28 6.41
C ALA A 43 3.04 -11.01 6.84
N GLN A 44 2.26 -10.42 7.75
CA GLN A 44 0.97 -10.97 8.16
C GLN A 44 -0.05 -10.95 7.01
N LEU A 45 -0.12 -9.87 6.23
CA LEU A 45 -1.01 -9.80 5.06
C LEU A 45 -0.66 -10.81 3.96
N ARG A 46 0.59 -11.28 3.89
CA ARG A 46 0.98 -12.36 2.97
C ARG A 46 0.40 -13.73 3.32
N GLY A 47 -0.22 -13.90 4.48
CA GLY A 47 -0.82 -15.16 4.97
C GLY A 47 -2.18 -15.54 4.37
N PHE A 48 -2.67 -14.85 3.34
CA PHE A 48 -3.99 -15.13 2.77
C PHE A 48 -4.14 -16.56 2.24
N THR A 49 -5.35 -17.11 2.34
CA THR A 49 -5.67 -18.49 1.94
C THR A 49 -6.30 -18.60 0.57
N ALA A 50 -6.88 -17.50 0.06
CA ALA A 50 -7.46 -17.44 -1.28
C ALA A 50 -7.28 -16.04 -1.88
N ALA A 51 -7.28 -15.97 -3.21
CA ALA A 51 -7.23 -14.73 -3.97
C ALA A 51 -8.15 -14.85 -5.19
N MET A 52 -8.87 -13.77 -5.52
CA MET A 52 -9.78 -13.71 -6.66
C MET A 52 -9.48 -12.47 -7.51
N PRO A 53 -9.33 -12.58 -8.84
CA PRO A 53 -9.09 -11.43 -9.71
C PRO A 53 -10.18 -10.37 -9.58
N LEU A 54 -9.78 -9.13 -9.33
CA LEU A 54 -10.67 -7.98 -9.32
C LEU A 54 -10.80 -7.47 -10.76
N LEU A 55 -12.00 -7.55 -11.33
CA LEU A 55 -12.26 -7.03 -12.67
C LEU A 55 -12.65 -5.55 -12.61
N ASN A 56 -12.17 -4.79 -13.58
CA ASN A 56 -12.59 -3.41 -13.79
C ASN A 56 -14.02 -3.36 -14.36
N ARG A 57 -14.60 -2.15 -14.43
CA ARG A 57 -15.97 -1.92 -14.94
C ARG A 57 -16.22 -2.49 -16.35
N ASP A 58 -15.17 -2.59 -17.17
CA ASP A 58 -15.23 -3.14 -18.53
C ASP A 58 -15.01 -4.67 -18.58
N GLY A 59 -15.00 -5.35 -17.42
CA GLY A 59 -14.74 -6.79 -17.32
C GLY A 59 -13.28 -7.19 -17.58
N LYS A 60 -12.37 -6.22 -17.70
CA LYS A 60 -10.93 -6.45 -17.92
C LYS A 60 -10.20 -6.65 -16.58
N ASP A 61 -9.14 -7.44 -16.60
CA ASP A 61 -8.26 -7.65 -15.45
C ASP A 61 -7.69 -6.31 -14.94
N SER A 62 -7.86 -6.05 -13.64
CA SER A 62 -7.32 -4.85 -12.99
C SER A 62 -5.88 -5.02 -12.50
N LEU A 63 -5.32 -6.23 -12.62
CA LEU A 63 -4.05 -6.68 -12.02
C LEU A 63 -4.06 -6.75 -10.49
N TRP A 64 -5.20 -6.47 -9.87
CA TRP A 64 -5.44 -6.65 -8.44
C TRP A 64 -6.23 -7.93 -8.21
N GLU A 65 -5.93 -8.59 -7.10
CA GLU A 65 -6.62 -9.78 -6.64
C GLU A 65 -7.16 -9.50 -5.24
N THR A 66 -8.46 -9.60 -5.03
CA THR A 66 -9.03 -9.50 -3.68
C THR A 66 -8.65 -10.76 -2.89
N VAL A 67 -8.01 -10.57 -1.75
CA VAL A 67 -7.50 -11.67 -0.92
C VAL A 67 -8.45 -11.98 0.23
N ALA A 68 -8.51 -13.25 0.60
CA ALA A 68 -9.31 -13.73 1.72
C ALA A 68 -8.46 -14.55 2.69
N TYR A 69 -8.79 -14.43 3.97
CA TYR A 69 -8.13 -15.10 5.08
C TYR A 69 -9.13 -16.03 5.77
N SER A 70 -8.66 -16.84 6.72
CA SER A 70 -9.57 -17.52 7.67
C SER A 70 -10.40 -16.49 8.44
N GLN A 71 -11.60 -16.86 8.89
CA GLN A 71 -12.51 -15.92 9.56
C GLN A 71 -11.86 -15.22 10.76
N ASP A 72 -11.22 -16.00 11.65
CA ASP A 72 -10.57 -15.46 12.84
C ASP A 72 -9.42 -14.49 12.49
N GLU A 73 -8.70 -14.77 11.40
CA GLU A 73 -7.61 -13.93 10.94
C GLU A 73 -8.11 -12.68 10.23
N MET A 74 -9.20 -12.78 9.47
CA MET A 74 -9.85 -11.64 8.84
C MET A 74 -10.35 -10.64 9.89
N GLU A 75 -10.94 -11.10 10.99
CA GLU A 75 -11.40 -10.23 12.09
C GLU A 75 -10.21 -9.49 12.74
N ARG A 76 -9.14 -10.22 13.09
CA ARG A 76 -7.92 -9.63 13.67
C ARG A 76 -7.25 -8.64 12.73
N LEU A 77 -7.07 -9.01 11.46
CA LEU A 77 -6.45 -8.16 10.46
C LEU A 77 -7.30 -6.93 10.18
N SER A 78 -8.62 -7.06 10.09
CA SER A 78 -9.51 -5.93 9.85
C SER A 78 -9.44 -4.90 10.98
N GLN A 79 -9.43 -5.37 12.24
CA GLN A 79 -9.25 -4.48 13.38
C GLN A 79 -7.87 -3.79 13.34
N GLY A 80 -6.78 -4.55 13.15
CA GLY A 80 -5.45 -3.98 13.12
C GLY A 80 -5.20 -3.05 11.92
N LEU A 81 -5.84 -3.29 10.77
CA LEU A 81 -5.81 -2.40 9.62
C LEU A 81 -6.58 -1.10 9.88
N LEU A 82 -7.69 -1.16 10.61
CA LEU A 82 -8.43 0.04 11.03
C LEU A 82 -7.60 0.87 12.03
N GLU A 83 -6.94 0.23 12.99
CA GLU A 83 -6.02 0.89 13.92
C GLU A 83 -4.82 1.50 13.17
N THR A 84 -4.26 0.79 12.19
CA THR A 84 -3.19 1.30 11.31
C THR A 84 -3.66 2.55 10.55
N TYR A 85 -4.87 2.54 10.02
CA TYR A 85 -5.45 3.71 9.34
C TYR A 85 -5.65 4.89 10.32
N ALA A 86 -6.09 4.62 11.55
CA ALA A 86 -6.20 5.65 12.59
C ALA A 86 -4.85 6.30 12.93
N LEU A 87 -3.80 5.48 13.09
CA LEU A 87 -2.43 5.95 13.28
C LEU A 87 -1.96 6.81 12.10
N LEU A 88 -2.21 6.35 10.86
CA LEU A 88 -1.81 7.05 9.64
C LEU A 88 -2.41 8.44 9.54
N ARG A 89 -3.68 8.60 9.95
CA ARG A 89 -4.39 9.89 9.94
C ARG A 89 -3.99 10.82 11.09
N GLY A 90 -3.23 10.34 12.08
CA GLY A 90 -2.86 11.10 13.27
C GLY A 90 -4.05 11.43 14.18
N GLU A 91 -5.20 10.78 13.96
CA GLU A 91 -6.42 10.98 14.74
C GLU A 91 -6.35 10.05 15.97
N GLY A 92 -5.80 10.57 17.06
CA GLY A 92 -5.57 9.84 18.33
C GLY A 92 -6.82 9.38 19.09
N GLY A 93 -7.96 9.18 18.41
CA GLY A 93 -9.21 8.73 19.02
C GLY A 93 -9.98 7.76 18.13
N MET A 94 -10.10 6.51 18.59
CA MET A 94 -10.97 5.46 18.02
C MET A 94 -12.43 5.90 17.84
N LYS A 95 -12.87 6.97 18.50
CA LYS A 95 -14.23 7.52 18.37
C LYS A 95 -14.55 8.06 16.97
N VAL A 96 -13.55 8.47 16.17
CA VAL A 96 -13.79 8.94 14.80
C VAL A 96 -14.03 7.75 13.83
N PHE A 97 -13.53 6.56 14.18
CA PHE A 97 -13.60 5.36 13.33
C PHE A 97 -14.76 4.42 13.64
N SER A 98 -15.69 4.79 14.52
CA SER A 98 -16.81 3.89 14.89
C SER A 98 -17.75 3.55 13.72
N HIS A 99 -17.66 4.28 12.62
CA HIS A 99 -18.43 4.07 11.39
C HIS A 99 -17.53 3.78 10.19
N VAL A 100 -16.25 3.52 10.43
CA VAL A 100 -15.26 3.23 9.40
C VAL A 100 -14.90 1.76 9.49
N TYR A 101 -14.91 1.06 8.36
CA TYR A 101 -14.59 -0.36 8.31
C TYR A 101 -13.72 -0.70 7.10
N VAL A 102 -13.00 -1.81 7.20
CA VAL A 102 -12.26 -2.40 6.09
C VAL A 102 -13.26 -3.13 5.17
N ASP A 103 -13.43 -2.64 3.95
CA ASP A 103 -14.31 -3.25 2.95
C ASP A 103 -13.64 -4.47 2.33
N ARG A 104 -12.37 -4.31 1.89
CA ARG A 104 -11.58 -5.39 1.31
C ARG A 104 -10.09 -5.09 1.32
N VAL A 105 -9.32 -6.15 1.18
CA VAL A 105 -7.88 -6.11 0.94
C VAL A 105 -7.61 -6.68 -0.45
N ASP A 106 -6.94 -5.88 -1.28
CA ASP A 106 -6.53 -6.28 -2.62
C ASP A 106 -5.01 -6.43 -2.65
N PHE A 107 -4.51 -7.50 -3.26
CA PHE A 107 -3.10 -7.77 -3.47
C PHE A 107 -2.76 -7.61 -4.95
N CYS A 108 -1.63 -6.96 -5.23
CA CYS A 108 -1.11 -6.91 -6.59
C CYS A 108 0.04 -7.91 -6.73
N SER A 109 -0.19 -8.99 -7.46
CA SER A 109 0.82 -10.00 -7.77
C SER A 109 1.83 -9.53 -8.83
N PHE A 110 1.53 -8.43 -9.51
CA PHE A 110 2.37 -7.87 -10.57
C PHE A 110 3.23 -6.69 -10.10
N GLY A 111 4.55 -6.78 -10.30
CA GLY A 111 5.50 -5.71 -10.00
C GLY A 111 6.47 -6.02 -8.86
N ASN A 112 7.42 -5.13 -8.60
CA ASN A 112 8.51 -5.41 -7.66
C ASN A 112 8.08 -5.35 -6.19
N SER A 113 7.17 -4.43 -5.86
CA SER A 113 6.79 -4.16 -4.46
C SER A 113 5.59 -4.97 -3.97
N GLN A 114 4.95 -5.73 -4.87
CA GLN A 114 3.76 -6.57 -4.60
C GLN A 114 2.83 -5.98 -3.52
N PRO A 115 2.30 -4.76 -3.73
CA PRO A 115 1.65 -4.02 -2.67
C PRO A 115 0.30 -4.65 -2.32
N PHE A 116 -0.09 -4.51 -1.06
CA PHE A 116 -1.48 -4.61 -0.65
C PHE A 116 -2.13 -3.23 -0.73
N ARG A 117 -3.37 -3.19 -1.19
CA ARG A 117 -4.25 -2.03 -1.16
C ARG A 117 -5.41 -2.36 -0.24
N VAL A 118 -5.60 -1.56 0.79
CA VAL A 118 -6.70 -1.72 1.74
C VAL A 118 -7.74 -0.67 1.42
N ARG A 119 -8.99 -1.11 1.18
CA ARG A 119 -10.12 -0.22 0.96
C ARG A 119 -10.84 0.01 2.27
N ILE A 120 -10.88 1.26 2.69
CA ILE A 120 -11.59 1.72 3.88
C ILE A 120 -12.86 2.44 3.44
N VAL A 121 -13.99 2.14 4.07
CA VAL A 121 -15.27 2.77 3.78
C VAL A 121 -15.83 3.41 5.04
N ASN A 122 -16.32 4.64 4.92
CA ASN A 122 -17.08 5.31 5.95
C ASN A 122 -18.58 5.09 5.71
N ALA A 123 -19.25 4.43 6.64
CA ALA A 123 -20.66 4.04 6.56
C ALA A 123 -21.63 5.23 6.54
N TYR A 124 -21.21 6.44 6.95
CA TYR A 124 -22.09 7.60 7.00
C TYR A 124 -22.20 8.39 5.69
N ASN A 125 -21.11 8.50 4.93
CA ASN A 125 -21.06 9.33 3.73
C ASN A 125 -20.70 8.54 2.46
N GLU A 126 -20.56 7.21 2.57
CA GLU A 126 -20.14 6.30 1.49
C GLU A 126 -18.80 6.69 0.84
N ASN A 127 -18.04 7.59 1.47
CA ASN A 127 -16.69 7.89 1.05
C ASN A 127 -15.81 6.67 1.34
N HIS A 128 -14.85 6.48 0.44
CA HIS A 128 -13.90 5.41 0.54
C HIS A 128 -12.50 5.94 0.31
N ASP A 129 -11.62 5.50 1.17
CA ASP A 129 -10.20 5.80 1.10
C ASP A 129 -9.43 4.51 0.82
N TYR A 130 -8.20 4.70 0.37
CA TYR A 130 -7.26 3.61 0.22
C TYR A 130 -5.96 3.97 0.92
N PHE A 131 -5.31 2.95 1.44
CA PHE A 131 -3.90 3.03 1.78
C PHE A 131 -3.21 1.76 1.29
N TYR A 132 -1.90 1.83 1.13
CA TYR A 132 -1.10 0.70 0.69
C TYR A 132 -0.21 0.20 1.81
N VAL A 133 -0.07 -1.11 1.88
CA VAL A 133 0.94 -1.78 2.71
C VAL A 133 1.94 -2.45 1.78
N LYS A 134 3.21 -2.12 1.95
CA LYS A 134 4.31 -2.53 1.07
C LYS A 134 5.48 -3.05 1.90
N VAL A 135 6.37 -3.77 1.23
CA VAL A 135 7.70 -4.02 1.78
C VAL A 135 8.45 -2.68 1.88
N GLY A 136 9.06 -2.44 3.03
CA GLY A 136 9.88 -1.28 3.34
C GLY A 136 11.09 -1.24 2.42
N ASP A 137 11.17 -0.17 1.62
CA ASP A 137 12.29 0.09 0.71
C ASP A 137 12.83 1.49 1.00
N ALA A 138 14.12 1.58 1.32
CA ALA A 138 14.76 2.83 1.68
C ALA A 138 14.65 3.87 0.54
N SER A 139 14.69 3.44 -0.73
CA SER A 139 14.54 4.40 -1.84
C SER A 139 13.13 4.99 -1.88
N ARG A 140 12.08 4.21 -1.60
CA ARG A 140 10.71 4.72 -1.53
C ARG A 140 10.53 5.64 -0.32
N VAL A 141 11.04 5.25 0.84
CA VAL A 141 10.96 6.07 2.06
C VAL A 141 11.66 7.41 1.88
N CYS A 142 12.87 7.43 1.33
CA CYS A 142 13.57 8.69 1.02
C CYS A 142 12.79 9.54 0.00
N GLY A 143 12.13 8.92 -0.98
CA GLY A 143 11.26 9.63 -1.93
C GLY A 143 10.05 10.26 -1.24
N LEU A 144 9.38 9.51 -0.37
CA LEU A 144 8.25 10.00 0.44
C LEU A 144 8.67 11.14 1.37
N GLU A 145 9.83 11.05 1.99
CA GLU A 145 10.41 12.14 2.80
C GLU A 145 10.61 13.41 2.00
N LEU A 146 11.24 13.27 0.82
CA LEU A 146 11.49 14.41 -0.04
C LEU A 146 10.17 15.04 -0.51
N GLU A 147 9.20 14.22 -0.90
CA GLU A 147 7.86 14.68 -1.27
C GLU A 147 7.16 15.38 -0.11
N HIS A 148 7.27 14.86 1.11
CA HIS A 148 6.71 15.44 2.32
C HIS A 148 7.31 16.81 2.67
N LEU A 149 8.61 17.00 2.42
CA LEU A 149 9.30 18.26 2.66
C LEU A 149 9.03 19.31 1.58
N LEU A 150 8.85 18.89 0.32
CA LEU A 150 8.73 19.79 -0.82
C LEU A 150 7.28 20.11 -1.22
N SER A 151 6.32 19.25 -0.88
CA SER A 151 4.93 19.40 -1.33
C SER A 151 4.06 20.09 -0.29
N PRO A 152 3.18 21.02 -0.69
CA PRO A 152 2.19 21.61 0.22
C PRO A 152 1.17 20.57 0.72
N ASN A 153 0.90 19.54 -0.09
CA ASN A 153 0.14 18.37 0.34
C ASN A 153 1.09 17.36 1.00
N ARG A 154 1.03 17.27 2.32
CA ARG A 154 1.81 16.29 3.08
C ARG A 154 1.29 14.89 2.78
N MET A 155 2.14 14.04 2.22
CA MET A 155 1.83 12.62 2.13
C MET A 155 1.98 11.99 3.51
N LEU A 156 0.97 11.23 3.91
CA LEU A 156 0.96 10.47 5.15
C LEU A 156 1.52 9.08 4.89
N TYR A 157 2.51 8.69 5.69
CA TYR A 157 3.09 7.35 5.63
C TYR A 157 3.71 6.98 6.99
N LEU A 158 3.81 5.68 7.25
CA LEU A 158 4.35 5.09 8.47
C LEU A 158 5.24 3.90 8.11
N THR A 159 6.23 3.61 8.95
CA THR A 159 7.14 2.48 8.81
C THR A 159 7.22 1.68 10.11
N GLN A 160 7.43 0.37 9.96
CA GLN A 160 7.85 -0.52 11.05
C GLN A 160 8.66 -1.67 10.47
N GLY A 161 9.94 -1.73 10.83
CA GLY A 161 10.83 -2.79 10.36
C GLY A 161 10.89 -2.81 8.82
N ASP A 162 10.34 -3.86 8.21
CA ASP A 162 10.23 -4.04 6.75
C ASP A 162 8.81 -3.76 6.20
N THR A 163 7.95 -3.11 6.99
CA THR A 163 6.61 -2.69 6.55
C THR A 163 6.59 -1.19 6.30
N LEU A 164 6.06 -0.79 5.15
CA LEU A 164 5.76 0.59 4.80
C LEU A 164 4.25 0.70 4.55
N VAL A 165 3.60 1.62 5.26
CA VAL A 165 2.21 2.01 5.06
C VAL A 165 2.19 3.40 4.46
N GLU A 166 1.53 3.59 3.32
CA GLU A 166 1.40 4.91 2.69
C GLU A 166 -0.04 5.20 2.26
N GLU A 167 -0.47 6.44 2.44
CA GLU A 167 -1.78 6.91 1.98
C GLU A 167 -1.87 6.87 0.44
N HIS A 168 -3.05 6.52 -0.07
CA HIS A 168 -3.32 6.69 -1.49
C HIS A 168 -3.64 8.15 -1.80
N VAL A 169 -2.80 8.80 -2.60
CA VAL A 169 -3.08 10.13 -3.11
C VAL A 169 -3.95 10.04 -4.38
N THR A 170 -5.24 10.34 -4.24
CA THR A 170 -6.17 10.45 -5.36
C THR A 170 -5.77 11.62 -6.27
N GLY A 171 -5.53 11.35 -7.56
CA GLY A 171 -5.32 12.39 -8.58
C GLY A 171 -3.89 12.66 -9.02
N ILE A 172 -2.88 11.97 -8.47
CA ILE A 172 -1.53 11.96 -9.05
C ILE A 172 -1.38 10.70 -9.91
N PRO A 173 -1.29 10.81 -11.25
CA PRO A 173 -1.02 9.66 -12.09
C PRO A 173 0.32 9.02 -11.69
N TRP A 174 0.33 7.70 -11.47
CA TRP A 174 1.52 6.90 -11.16
C TRP A 174 2.71 7.13 -12.12
N GLY A 175 2.48 7.69 -13.31
CA GLY A 175 3.52 8.08 -14.27
C GLY A 175 4.30 9.36 -13.94
N TYR A 176 3.75 10.30 -13.15
CA TYR A 176 4.44 11.54 -12.80
C TYR A 176 5.53 11.33 -11.74
N LEU A 177 5.29 10.44 -10.76
CA LEU A 177 6.27 10.06 -9.73
C LEU A 177 7.48 9.29 -10.27
N ARG A 178 7.40 8.77 -11.50
CA ARG A 178 8.52 8.07 -12.16
C ARG A 178 9.51 9.00 -12.87
N ARG A 179 9.17 10.28 -13.06
CA ARG A 179 9.95 11.20 -13.93
C ARG A 179 10.96 12.09 -13.19
N THR A 180 11.03 12.05 -11.87
CA THR A 180 11.94 12.94 -11.10
C THR A 180 13.10 12.20 -10.43
N MET A 181 13.44 10.99 -10.87
CA MET A 181 14.66 10.27 -10.47
C MET A 181 15.16 9.38 -11.61
N ALA A 182 15.39 9.98 -12.79
CA ALA A 182 16.17 9.40 -13.88
C ALA A 182 17.30 10.36 -14.25
#